data_AF-A0AB36XVX0-F1
#
_entry.id   AF-A0AB36XVX0-F1
#
_cell.length_a   1.000
_cell.length_b   1.000
_cell.length_c   1.000
_cell.angle_alpha   90.00
_cell.angle_beta   90.00
_cell.angle_gamma   90.00
#
_symmetry.space_group_name_H-M   'P 1'
#
loop_
_entity.id
_entity.type
_entity.pdbx_description
1 polymer ?
#
loop_
_entity_poly.entity_id
_entity_poly.type
_entity_poly.pdbx_seq_one_letter_code
_entity_poly.pdbx_strand_id
1 'polypeptide(L)'
;PIAYELVRSRHVRLDDFDTGAVSDLLQEMATEARALVEPGAAGAPVRERRAAFMRYVGQGHEITVELPNRPLTSSDLAGLRQKFEADYAAMFER
;
A
#
# COMPACT_ATOMS: atom_id res chain seq x y z
N PRO A 1 -11.39 -10.59 17.51
CA PRO A 1 -10.30 -9.76 16.93
C PRO A 1 -10.90 -8.58 16.16
N ILE A 2 -10.56 -7.35 16.55
CA ILE A 2 -10.95 -6.14 15.81
C ILE A 2 -10.00 -5.92 14.63
N ALA A 3 -10.55 -5.51 13.49
CA ALA A 3 -9.79 -5.10 12.31
C ALA A 3 -10.39 -3.80 11.78
N TYR A 4 -9.52 -2.91 11.29
CA TYR A 4 -9.91 -1.65 10.68
C TYR A 4 -9.16 -1.48 9.37
N GLU A 5 -9.86 -1.03 8.34
CA GLU A 5 -9.31 -0.76 7.02
C GLU A 5 -9.55 0.70 6.65
N LEU A 6 -8.50 1.37 6.16
CA LEU A 6 -8.54 2.76 5.74
C LEU A 6 -8.04 2.84 4.30
N VAL A 7 -8.81 3.51 3.44
CA VAL A 7 -8.47 3.72 2.04
C VAL A 7 -8.45 5.22 1.76
N ARG A 8 -7.37 5.70 1.12
CA ARG A 8 -7.24 7.08 0.65
C ARG A 8 -6.80 7.08 -0.81
N SER A 9 -7.41 7.95 -1.61
CA SER A 9 -7.08 8.10 -3.03
C SER A 9 -6.03 9.18 -3.25
N ARG A 10 -4.88 8.80 -3.78
CA ARG A 10 -3.86 9.74 -4.28
C ARG A 10 -3.29 9.19 -5.58
N HIS A 11 -3.56 9.88 -6.69
CA HIS A 11 -3.05 9.47 -7.99
C HIS A 11 -1.57 9.84 -8.11
N VAL A 12 -0.71 8.85 -8.36
CA VAL A 12 0.74 9.01 -8.53
C VAL A 12 1.23 8.13 -9.67
N ARG A 13 2.26 8.59 -10.37
CA ARG A 13 2.98 7.78 -11.36
C ARG A 13 4.29 7.29 -10.75
N LEU A 14 4.66 6.04 -11.01
CA LEU A 14 5.96 5.53 -10.54
C LEU A 14 7.17 6.31 -11.11
N ASP A 15 7.02 6.91 -12.30
CA ASP A 15 8.07 7.70 -12.94
C ASP A 15 8.25 9.10 -12.32
N ASP A 16 7.25 9.57 -11.56
CA ASP A 16 7.22 10.87 -10.87
C ASP A 16 6.78 10.67 -9.41
N PHE A 17 7.39 9.67 -8.77
CA PHE A 17 6.96 9.20 -7.46
C PHE A 17 7.72 9.91 -6.35
N ASP A 18 7.03 10.76 -5.61
CA ASP A 18 7.55 11.34 -4.37
C ASP A 18 7.43 10.33 -3.22
N THR A 19 8.54 9.64 -2.94
CA THR A 19 8.60 8.64 -1.86
C THR A 19 8.39 9.24 -0.49
N GLY A 20 8.79 10.50 -0.26
CA GLY A 20 8.59 11.18 1.01
C GLY A 20 7.11 11.42 1.25
N ALA A 21 6.46 12.10 0.30
CA ALA A 21 5.06 12.44 0.45
C ALA A 21 4.12 11.22 0.50
N VAL A 22 4.44 10.13 -0.21
CA VAL A 22 3.65 8.88 -0.09
C VAL A 22 3.92 8.16 1.23
N SER A 23 5.16 8.19 1.74
CA SER A 23 5.48 7.61 3.05
C SER A 23 4.75 8.33 4.18
N ASP A 24 4.69 9.67 4.12
CA ASP A 24 3.96 10.48 5.10
C ASP A 24 2.46 10.13 5.10
N LEU A 25 1.86 10.03 3.90
CA LEU A 25 0.46 9.61 3.76
C LEU A 25 0.21 8.22 4.37
N LEU A 26 1.07 7.24 4.06
CA LEU A 26 0.95 5.89 4.61
C LEU A 26 1.13 5.88 6.13
N GLN A 27 2.01 6.72 6.67
CA GLN A 27 2.24 6.82 8.10
C GLN A 27 1.06 7.46 8.83
N GLU A 28 0.46 8.52 8.27
CA GLU A 28 -0.76 9.12 8.80
C GLU A 28 -1.90 8.10 8.86
N MET A 29 -2.11 7.36 7.76
CA MET A 29 -3.12 6.30 7.68
C MET A 29 -2.88 5.19 8.72
N ALA A 30 -1.63 4.79 8.90
CA ALA A 30 -1.25 3.78 9.87
C ALA A 30 -1.49 4.24 11.32
N THR A 31 -1.18 5.50 11.63
CA THR A 31 -1.44 6.10 12.94
C THR A 31 -2.95 6.17 13.22
N GLU A 32 -3.75 6.60 12.25
CA GLU A 32 -5.21 6.66 12.36
C GLU A 32 -5.82 5.27 12.61
N ALA A 33 -5.44 4.28 11.81
CA ALA A 33 -5.92 2.91 11.97
C ALA A 33 -5.53 2.29 13.31
N ARG A 34 -4.29 2.53 13.78
CA ARG A 34 -3.82 2.04 15.09
C ARG A 34 -4.62 2.62 16.24
N ALA A 35 -4.90 3.92 16.22
CA ALA A 35 -5.67 4.58 17.27
C ALA A 35 -7.08 3.95 17.47
N LEU A 36 -7.65 3.35 16.42
CA LEU A 36 -8.94 2.67 16.46
C LEU A 36 -8.83 1.18 16.85
N VAL A 37 -7.77 0.51 16.45
CA VAL A 37 -7.57 -0.93 16.67
C VAL A 37 -7.00 -1.23 18.05
N GLU A 38 -6.02 -0.43 18.52
CA GLU A 38 -5.31 -0.68 19.78
C GLU A 38 -6.23 -0.76 21.01
N PRO A 39 -7.23 0.13 21.20
CA PRO A 39 -8.16 0.02 22.33
C PRO A 39 -8.93 -1.30 22.34
N GLY A 40 -9.27 -1.83 21.17
CA GLY A 40 -9.99 -3.11 21.03
C GLY A 40 -9.09 -4.35 21.00
N ALA A 41 -7.76 -4.17 20.97
CA ALA A 41 -6.81 -5.27 20.96
C ALA A 41 -6.57 -5.89 22.35
N ALA A 42 -6.91 -5.18 23.43
CA ALA A 42 -6.78 -5.65 24.82
C ALA A 42 -5.38 -6.26 25.14
N GLY A 43 -4.32 -5.64 24.61
CA GLY A 43 -2.94 -6.09 24.79
C GLY A 43 -2.48 -7.20 23.83
N ALA A 44 -3.34 -7.69 22.94
CA ALA A 44 -2.93 -8.60 21.86
C ALA A 44 -2.07 -7.87 20.81
N PRO A 45 -1.10 -8.56 20.16
CA PRO A 45 -0.30 -7.97 19.11
C PRO A 45 -1.14 -7.47 17.93
N VAL A 46 -0.96 -6.20 17.56
CA VAL A 46 -1.58 -5.60 16.36
C VAL A 46 -0.68 -5.84 15.15
N ARG A 47 -1.29 -6.22 14.03
CA ARG A 47 -0.59 -6.39 12.74
C ARG A 47 -1.05 -5.33 11.77
N GLU A 48 -0.10 -4.78 11.03
CA GLU A 48 -0.35 -3.81 9.96
C GLU A 48 -0.12 -4.48 8.60
N ARG A 49 -0.93 -4.11 7.61
CA ARG A 49 -0.67 -4.40 6.20
C ARG A 49 -0.92 -3.12 5.41
N ARG A 50 -0.03 -2.83 4.47
CA ARG A 50 -0.15 -1.72 3.53
C ARG A 50 -0.24 -2.27 2.12
N ALA A 51 -1.06 -1.65 1.29
CA ALA A 51 -1.17 -2.00 -0.12
C ALA A 51 -1.42 -0.75 -0.97
N ALA A 52 -1.02 -0.82 -2.24
CA ALA A 52 -1.38 0.14 -3.28
C ALA A 52 -2.24 -0.54 -4.33
N PHE A 53 -3.23 0.19 -4.84
CA PHE A 53 -3.94 -0.18 -6.07
C PHE A 53 -3.17 0.39 -7.26
N MET A 54 -2.70 -0.48 -8.13
CA MET A 54 -1.82 -0.14 -9.26
C MET A 54 -2.42 -0.60 -10.58
N ARG A 55 -2.13 0.15 -11.65
CA ARG A 55 -2.56 -0.18 -13.02
C ARG A 55 -1.62 0.41 -14.05
N TYR A 56 -1.64 -0.15 -15.26
CA TYR A 56 -1.00 0.52 -16.40
C TYR A 56 -1.77 1.79 -16.78
N VAL A 57 -1.03 2.81 -17.24
CA VAL A 57 -1.64 4.04 -17.76
C VAL A 57 -2.51 3.71 -18.97
N GLY A 58 -3.74 4.23 -18.98
CA GLY A 58 -4.72 3.94 -20.03
C GLY A 58 -5.54 2.66 -19.80
N GLN A 59 -5.25 1.87 -18.76
CA GLN A 59 -6.03 0.68 -18.40
C GLN A 59 -7.13 0.98 -17.38
N GLY A 60 -8.23 0.22 -17.40
CA GLY A 60 -9.31 0.28 -16.41
C GLY A 60 -9.23 -0.72 -15.25
N HIS A 61 -8.27 -1.66 -15.24
CA HIS A 61 -8.14 -2.66 -14.17
C HIS A 61 -7.04 -2.31 -13.20
N GLU A 62 -7.36 -2.35 -11.92
CA GLU A 62 -6.42 -2.16 -10.82
C GLU A 62 -6.10 -3.51 -10.18
N ILE A 63 -4.86 -3.66 -9.72
CA ILE A 63 -4.42 -4.79 -8.91
C ILE A 63 -3.84 -4.30 -7.59
N THR A 64 -4.00 -5.10 -6.55
CA THR A 64 -3.47 -4.81 -5.23
C THR A 64 -2.02 -5.28 -5.13
N VAL A 65 -1.11 -4.36 -4.81
CA VAL A 65 0.31 -4.64 -4.58
C VAL A 65 0.66 -4.35 -3.13
N GLU A 66 1.15 -5.36 -2.42
CA GLU A 66 1.60 -5.21 -1.02
C GLU A 66 2.80 -4.27 -0.91
N LEU A 67 2.78 -3.40 0.10
CA LEU A 67 3.82 -2.45 0.41
C LEU A 67 4.52 -2.83 1.73
N PRO A 68 5.80 -2.45 1.91
CA PRO A 68 6.48 -2.65 3.18
C PRO A 68 5.88 -1.76 4.29
N ASN A 69 5.82 -2.28 5.51
CA ASN A 69 5.41 -1.54 6.71
C ASN A 69 6.55 -0.65 7.27
N ARG A 70 7.16 0.14 6.39
CA ARG A 70 8.19 1.15 6.70
C ARG A 70 8.09 2.29 5.67
N PRO A 71 8.77 3.43 5.89
CA PRO A 71 8.90 4.44 4.85
C PRO A 71 9.42 3.85 3.54
N LEU A 72 8.84 4.30 2.43
CA LEU A 72 9.29 4.00 1.09
C LEU A 72 10.53 4.83 0.76
N THR A 73 11.41 4.23 -0.02
CA THR A 73 12.65 4.82 -0.51
C THR A 73 12.69 4.69 -2.03
N SER A 74 13.52 5.49 -2.69
CA SER A 74 13.67 5.41 -4.15
C SER A 74 14.11 4.02 -4.62
N SER A 75 14.86 3.27 -3.80
CA SER A 75 15.25 1.88 -4.10
C SER A 75 14.09 0.90 -4.11
N ASP A 76 12.95 1.23 -3.48
CA ASP A 76 11.78 0.35 -3.47
C ASP A 76 11.02 0.37 -4.81
N LEU A 77 11.14 1.45 -5.60
CA LEU A 77 10.33 1.65 -6.80
C LEU A 77 10.52 0.56 -7.86
N ALA A 78 11.75 0.10 -8.05
CA ALA A 78 12.04 -0.99 -8.98
C ALA A 78 11.38 -2.31 -8.53
N GLY A 79 11.42 -2.60 -7.23
CA GLY A 79 10.78 -3.78 -6.66
C GLY A 79 9.26 -3.72 -6.72
N LEU A 80 8.66 -2.55 -6.48
CA LEU A 80 7.21 -2.34 -6.62
C LEU A 80 6.74 -2.54 -8.06
N ARG A 81 7.50 -2.03 -9.04
CA ARG A 81 7.22 -2.26 -10.46
C ARG A 81 7.27 -3.74 -10.80
N GLN A 82 8.34 -4.44 -10.41
CA GLN A 82 8.49 -5.87 -10.67
C GLN A 82 7.35 -6.69 -10.03
N LYS A 83 6.98 -6.35 -8.79
CA LYS A 83 5.89 -7.02 -8.08
C LYS A 83 4.55 -6.79 -8.79
N PHE A 84 4.28 -5.55 -9.20
CA PHE A 84 3.10 -5.23 -10.00
C PHE A 84 3.06 -6.05 -11.29
N GLU A 85 4.14 -6.08 -12.05
CA GLU A 85 4.21 -6.82 -13.33
C GLU A 85 3.95 -8.32 -13.14
N ALA A 86 4.53 -8.92 -12.10
CA ALA A 86 4.33 -10.33 -11.77
C ALA A 86 2.88 -10.64 -11.34
N ASP A 87 2.32 -9.83 -10.43
CA ASP A 87 0.95 -10.00 -9.94
C ASP A 87 -0.07 -9.76 -11.08
N TYR A 88 0.22 -8.80 -11.97
CA TYR A 88 -0.58 -8.50 -13.15
C TYR A 88 -0.61 -9.68 -14.13
N ALA A 89 0.56 -10.21 -14.49
CA ALA A 89 0.69 -11.34 -15.41
C ALA A 89 -0.06 -12.57 -14.87
N ALA A 90 0.10 -12.88 -13.58
CA ALA A 90 -0.59 -13.99 -12.94
C ALA A 90 -2.13 -13.88 -13.02
N MET A 91 -2.68 -12.66 -13.00
CA MET A 91 -4.12 -12.44 -13.04
C MET A 91 -4.72 -12.47 -14.46
N PHE A 92 -3.97 -12.05 -15.48
CA PHE A 92 -4.50 -11.82 -16.82
C PHE A 92 -3.90 -12.68 -17.94
N GLU A 93 -2.75 -13.33 -17.75
CA GLU A 93 -2.12 -14.19 -18.76
C GLU A 93 -2.53 -15.67 -18.65
N ARG A 94 -3.79 -15.95 -18.29
CA ARG A 94 -4.34 -17.33 -18.32
C ARG A 94 -4.86 -17.70 -19.70
#